data_AF-A0A858WRD6-F1
#
_entry.id   AF-A0A858WRD6-F1
#
_cell.length_a   1.000
_cell.length_b   1.000
_cell.length_c   1.000
_cell.angle_alpha   90.00
_cell.angle_beta   90.00
_cell.angle_gamma   90.00
#
_symmetry.space_group_name_H-M   'P 1'
#
loop_
_entity.id
_entity.type
_entity.pdbx_description
1 polymer ?
#
loop_
_entity_poly.entity_id
_entity_poly.type
_entity_poly.pdbx_seq_one_letter_code
_entity_poly.pdbx_strand_id
1 'polypeptide(L)'
;MVERKITGTPSEDVILHIDRDVALVLFEFLSRTVDDGDGEALLDFIEDESEVPALWALLAGLESVLGEPSEHYERRVEKAREAVTKRFGDAFSDKDGE
;
A
#
# COMPACT_ATOMS: atom_id res chain seq x y z
N MET A 1 -13.36 -19.69 -30.01
CA MET A 1 -13.82 -19.10 -28.73
C MET A 1 -13.33 -20.04 -27.63
N VAL A 2 -12.29 -19.66 -26.89
CA VAL A 2 -11.68 -20.53 -25.88
C VAL A 2 -12.18 -20.06 -24.52
N GLU A 3 -13.07 -20.83 -23.90
CA GLU A 3 -13.48 -20.59 -22.51
C GLU A 3 -12.30 -20.97 -21.60
N ARG A 4 -11.62 -19.97 -21.02
CA ARG A 4 -10.71 -20.21 -19.91
C ARG A 4 -11.55 -20.57 -18.69
N LYS A 5 -11.51 -21.85 -18.31
CA LYS A 5 -12.05 -22.34 -17.04
C LYS A 5 -11.11 -21.86 -15.93
N ILE A 6 -11.46 -20.75 -15.27
CA ILE A 6 -10.75 -20.30 -14.07
C ILE A 6 -11.02 -21.34 -12.99
N THR A 7 -10.03 -22.20 -12.75
CA THR A 7 -10.03 -23.18 -11.66
C THR A 7 -9.23 -22.56 -10.52
N GLY A 8 -9.83 -21.58 -9.83
CA GLY A 8 -9.27 -21.04 -8.61
C GLY A 8 -9.62 -21.93 -7.44
N THR A 9 -8.62 -22.44 -6.72
CA THR A 9 -8.79 -22.88 -5.33
C THR A 9 -9.34 -21.69 -4.54
N PRO A 10 -10.32 -21.86 -3.63
CA PRO A 10 -10.78 -20.76 -2.78
C PRO A 10 -9.56 -20.14 -2.10
N SER A 11 -9.39 -18.82 -2.26
CA SER A 11 -8.35 -18.09 -1.54
C SER A 11 -8.65 -18.22 -0.05
N GLU A 12 -7.66 -18.63 0.73
CA GLU A 12 -7.72 -18.44 2.17
C GLU A 12 -7.56 -16.93 2.42
N ASP A 13 -8.68 -16.25 2.63
CA ASP A 13 -8.67 -14.81 2.84
C ASP A 13 -7.93 -14.46 4.13
N VAL A 14 -6.98 -13.53 4.03
CA VAL A 14 -6.24 -12.98 5.17
C VAL A 14 -6.88 -11.68 5.61
N ILE A 15 -7.30 -11.62 6.88
CA ILE A 15 -7.80 -10.38 7.50
C ILE A 15 -6.63 -9.66 8.18
N LEU A 16 -6.28 -8.49 7.66
CA LEU A 16 -5.27 -7.61 8.24
C LEU A 16 -5.92 -6.47 9.02
N HIS A 17 -5.58 -6.35 10.30
CA HIS A 17 -5.97 -5.22 11.14
C HIS A 17 -4.85 -4.19 11.19
N ILE A 18 -5.04 -3.05 10.52
CA ILE A 18 -4.13 -1.90 10.57
C ILE A 18 -4.88 -0.64 10.98
N ASP A 19 -4.16 0.28 11.62
CA ASP A 19 -4.71 1.58 11.98
C ASP A 19 -4.97 2.43 10.74
N ARG A 20 -5.95 3.34 10.84
CA ARG A 20 -6.32 4.23 9.73
C ARG A 20 -5.14 5.09 9.25
N ASP A 21 -4.26 5.50 10.15
CA ASP A 21 -3.07 6.28 9.79
C ASP A 21 -2.07 5.43 8.98
N VAL A 22 -1.87 4.17 9.35
CA VAL A 22 -1.04 3.23 8.58
C VAL A 22 -1.66 3.00 7.20
N ALA A 23 -2.97 2.75 7.13
CA ALA A 23 -3.69 2.55 5.88
C ALA A 23 -3.57 3.76 4.94
N LEU A 24 -3.68 5.00 5.46
CA LEU A 24 -3.52 6.21 4.68
C LEU A 24 -2.10 6.38 4.13
N VAL A 25 -1.08 6.10 4.95
CA VAL A 25 0.33 6.18 4.49
C VAL A 25 0.63 5.13 3.42
N LEU A 26 0.14 3.90 3.60
CA LEU A 26 0.31 2.83 2.60
C LEU A 26 -0.42 3.15 1.30
N PHE A 27 -1.67 3.63 1.39
CA PHE A 27 -2.44 4.01 0.21
C PHE A 27 -1.74 5.10 -0.59
N GLU A 28 -1.32 6.16 0.08
CA GLU A 28 -0.54 7.24 -0.56
C GLU A 28 0.76 6.73 -1.19
N PHE A 29 1.50 5.89 -0.47
CA PHE A 29 2.75 5.34 -0.97
C PHE A 29 2.54 4.49 -2.23
N LEU A 30 1.53 3.64 -2.24
CA LEU A 30 1.23 2.76 -3.38
C LEU A 30 0.68 3.55 -4.57
N SER A 31 -0.21 4.52 -4.34
CA SER A 31 -0.79 5.33 -5.41
C SER A 31 0.26 6.08 -6.22
N ARG A 32 1.35 6.56 -5.60
CA ARG A 32 2.43 7.26 -6.33
C ARG A 32 3.50 6.35 -6.93
N THR A 33 3.66 5.12 -6.43
CA THR A 33 4.71 4.20 -6.90
C THR A 33 4.20 3.20 -7.94
N VAL A 34 2.89 2.96 -7.95
CA VAL A 34 2.25 1.97 -8.80
C VAL A 34 1.46 2.61 -9.95
N ASP A 35 1.15 3.91 -9.88
CA ASP A 35 0.52 4.66 -10.98
C ASP A 35 1.59 5.12 -12.00
N ASP A 36 1.27 4.94 -13.29
CA ASP A 36 2.19 4.87 -14.44
C ASP A 36 2.93 6.19 -14.80
N GLY A 37 2.82 7.23 -13.97
CA GLY A 37 3.51 8.52 -14.18
C GLY A 37 4.91 8.61 -13.57
N ASP A 38 5.11 7.99 -12.40
CA ASP A 38 6.38 7.95 -11.64
C ASP A 38 6.83 6.49 -11.36
N GLY A 39 6.06 5.49 -11.84
CA GLY A 39 6.20 4.06 -11.55
C GLY A 39 7.43 3.36 -12.14
N GLU A 40 8.23 4.03 -12.97
CA GLU A 40 9.51 3.48 -13.47
C GLU A 40 10.42 3.07 -12.30
N ALA A 41 10.38 3.81 -11.19
CA ALA A 41 11.20 3.51 -10.03
C ALA A 41 10.80 2.24 -9.27
N LEU A 42 9.53 1.82 -9.31
CA LEU A 42 9.09 0.60 -8.61
C LEU A 42 9.44 -0.65 -9.42
N LEU A 43 9.33 -0.58 -10.75
CA LEU A 43 9.63 -1.68 -11.67
C LEU A 43 11.09 -2.16 -11.54
N ASP A 44 12.01 -1.27 -11.21
CA ASP A 44 13.42 -1.60 -10.96
C ASP A 44 13.65 -2.49 -9.72
N PHE A 45 12.68 -2.55 -8.79
CA PHE A 45 12.75 -3.38 -7.58
C PHE A 45 11.90 -4.65 -7.66
N ILE A 46 11.17 -4.86 -8.76
CA ILE A 46 10.35 -6.06 -8.93
C ILE A 46 11.25 -7.25 -9.25
N GLU A 47 11.21 -8.27 -8.39
CA GLU A 47 11.95 -9.52 -8.59
C GLU A 47 11.10 -10.58 -9.30
N ASP A 48 9.78 -10.51 -9.14
CA ASP A 48 8.83 -11.51 -9.66
C ASP A 48 7.57 -10.87 -10.26
N GLU A 49 7.04 -11.49 -11.32
CA GLU A 49 5.86 -10.99 -12.05
C GLU A 49 4.59 -10.93 -11.19
N SER A 50 4.54 -11.67 -10.07
CA SER A 50 3.41 -11.68 -9.14
C SER A 50 3.37 -10.48 -8.19
N GLU A 51 4.48 -9.76 -8.03
CA GLU A 51 4.60 -8.65 -7.06
C GLU A 51 3.75 -7.45 -7.47
N VAL A 52 3.77 -7.07 -8.76
CA VAL A 52 2.96 -5.95 -9.26
C VAL A 52 1.46 -6.20 -9.08
N PRO A 53 0.88 -7.35 -9.52
CA PRO A 53 -0.51 -7.69 -9.23
C PRO A 53 -0.86 -7.72 -7.73
N ALA A 54 0.07 -8.18 -6.87
CA ALA A 54 -0.15 -8.20 -5.43
C ALA A 54 -0.25 -6.78 -4.85
N LEU A 55 0.62 -5.85 -5.29
CA LEU A 55 0.58 -4.45 -4.91
C LEU A 55 -0.69 -3.75 -5.42
N TRP A 56 -1.13 -4.05 -6.65
CA TRP A 56 -2.42 -3.58 -7.17
C TRP A 56 -3.61 -4.08 -6.35
N ALA A 57 -3.60 -5.36 -5.95
CA ALA A 57 -4.67 -5.93 -5.12
C ALA A 57 -4.75 -5.24 -3.74
N LEU A 58 -3.60 -4.96 -3.12
CA LEU A 58 -3.55 -4.21 -1.86
C LEU A 58 -4.04 -2.77 -2.04
N LEU A 59 -3.61 -2.07 -3.09
CA LEU A 59 -4.05 -0.71 -3.41
C LEU A 59 -5.58 -0.64 -3.57
N ALA A 60 -6.17 -1.55 -4.35
CA ALA A 60 -7.62 -1.63 -4.53
C ALA A 60 -8.36 -1.92 -3.21
N GLY A 61 -7.80 -2.80 -2.36
CA GLY A 61 -8.34 -3.07 -1.03
C GLY A 61 -8.35 -1.82 -0.14
N LEU A 62 -7.25 -1.07 -0.13
CA LEU A 62 -7.14 0.19 0.62
C LEU A 62 -8.10 1.26 0.09
N GLU A 63 -8.21 1.41 -1.24
CA GLU A 63 -9.14 2.34 -1.88
C GLU A 63 -10.59 2.05 -1.46
N SER A 64 -10.98 0.78 -1.45
CA SER A 64 -12.34 0.37 -1.06
C SER A 64 -12.71 0.74 0.39
N VAL A 65 -11.72 0.79 1.29
CA VAL A 65 -11.90 1.10 2.71
C VAL A 65 -11.77 2.60 2.99
N LEU A 66 -10.93 3.30 2.24
CA LEU A 66 -10.64 4.72 2.41
C LEU A 66 -11.50 5.65 1.56
N GLY A 67 -12.24 5.09 0.59
CA GLY A 67 -12.97 5.75 -0.48
C GLY A 67 -14.09 6.69 -0.05
N GLU A 68 -13.71 7.87 0.46
CA GLU A 68 -14.48 9.10 0.40
C GLU A 68 -13.52 10.26 0.04
N PRO A 69 -13.79 11.02 -1.04
CA PRO A 69 -12.99 12.18 -1.38
C PRO A 69 -13.00 13.18 -0.22
N SER A 70 -11.82 13.60 0.23
CA SER A 70 -11.66 14.59 1.28
C SER A 70 -10.97 15.82 0.71
N GLU A 71 -11.57 17.00 0.88
CA GLU A 71 -10.97 18.30 0.55
C GLU A 71 -9.66 18.58 1.33
N HIS A 72 -9.30 17.71 2.28
CA HIS A 72 -8.12 17.81 3.13
C HIS A 72 -7.27 16.53 3.10
N TYR A 73 -7.32 15.78 2.00
CA TYR A 73 -6.60 14.52 1.85
C TYR A 73 -5.10 14.65 2.16
N GLU A 74 -4.41 15.62 1.55
CA GLU A 74 -2.98 15.89 1.79
C GLU A 74 -2.67 16.11 3.28
N ARG A 75 -3.43 16.98 3.94
CA ARG A 75 -3.28 17.26 5.38
C ARG A 75 -3.53 16.00 6.24
N ARG A 76 -4.44 15.12 5.82
CA ARG A 76 -4.69 13.85 6.52
C ARG A 76 -3.52 12.90 6.38
N VAL A 77 -2.92 12.83 5.19
CA VAL A 77 -1.72 12.03 4.93
C VAL A 77 -0.54 12.55 5.76
N GLU A 78 -0.32 13.85 5.83
CA GLU A 78 0.76 14.44 6.65
C GLU A 78 0.62 14.06 8.13
N LYS A 79 -0.56 14.25 8.71
CA LYS A 79 -0.83 13.85 10.10
C LYS A 79 -0.68 12.36 10.33
N ALA A 80 -1.11 11.54 9.35
CA ALA A 80 -0.94 10.10 9.42
C ALA A 80 0.55 9.71 9.42
N ARG A 81 1.38 10.35 8.59
CA ARG A 81 2.84 10.15 8.60
C ARG A 81 3.45 10.50 9.95
N GLU A 82 3.08 11.64 10.53
CA GLU A 82 3.54 12.01 11.89
C GLU A 82 3.14 10.97 12.94
N ALA A 83 1.90 10.49 12.90
CA ALA A 83 1.39 9.49 13.84
C ALA A 83 2.10 8.15 13.69
N VAL A 84 2.33 7.69 12.45
CA VAL A 84 3.07 6.46 12.14
C VAL A 84 4.51 6.57 12.61
N THR A 85 5.22 7.66 12.29
CA THR A 85 6.61 7.88 12.74
C THR A 85 6.69 7.98 14.25
N LYS A 86 5.77 8.67 14.92
CA LYS A 86 5.75 8.72 16.39
C LYS A 86 5.57 7.35 17.03
N ARG A 87 4.83 6.45 16.38
CA ARG A 87 4.50 5.13 16.92
C ARG A 87 5.54 4.07 16.59
N PHE A 88 6.10 4.11 15.38
CA PHE A 88 6.97 3.07 14.84
C PHE A 88 8.38 3.58 14.51
N GLY A 89 8.64 4.89 14.56
CA GLY A 89 9.92 5.50 14.20
C GLY A 89 11.07 5.11 15.13
N ASP A 90 10.79 4.84 16.40
CA ASP A 90 11.80 4.26 17.31
C ASP A 90 12.22 2.84 16.91
N ALA A 91 11.42 2.12 16.09
CA ALA A 91 11.77 0.80 15.57
C ALA A 91 12.82 0.84 14.44
N PHE A 92 13.05 2.03 13.86
CA PHE A 92 14.05 2.27 12.80
C PHE A 92 15.11 3.30 13.22
N SER A 93 15.00 3.86 14.43
CA SER A 93 16.06 4.63 15.07
C SER A 93 17.09 3.65 15.64
N ASP A 94 17.79 2.93 14.76
CA ASP A 94 19.07 2.40 15.17
C ASP A 94 19.92 3.56 15.67
N LYS A 95 20.43 3.39 16.88
CA LYS A 95 21.49 4.21 17.43
C LYS A 95 22.73 4.00 16.57
N ASP A 96 22.81 4.71 15.45
CA ASP A 96 24.08 4.99 14.79
C ASP A 96 24.77 6.11 15.57
N GLY A 97 25.16 5.74 16.78
CA GLY A 97 26.10 6.46 17.62
C GLY A 97 27.28 5.54 17.89
N GLU A 98 28.15 5.37 16.89
CA GLU A 98 29.60 5.18 17.07
C GLU A 98 30.36 5.61 15.81
#